data_AF-A0AB39M6Q1-F1
#
_entry.id   AF-A0AB39M6Q1-F1
#
_cell.length_a   1.000
_cell.length_b   1.000
_cell.length_c   1.000
_cell.angle_alpha   90.00
_cell.angle_beta   90.00
_cell.angle_gamma   90.00
#
_symmetry.space_group_name_H-M   'P 1'
#
loop_
_entity.id
_entity.type
_entity.pdbx_description
1 polymer ?
#
loop_
_entity_poly.entity_id
_entity_poly.type
_entity_poly.pdbx_seq_one_letter_code
_entity_poly.pdbx_strand_id
1 'polypeptide(L)'
;MTTIDWSGLSHAYGSAEDIPGLFARLGGSEDDEVWQELWGSLCHQGSVYDASWAALPVLTDIALGRAPGGAIQAVTMAGLITTDPDEESHARYAREIGQLLAVARELRADPGQDAHTFVYLQMAVLAFEDGGVWAEALEGVNSEEYDLECPECEEGLFVAFGSYGIFTSAGDYVTGAGTEDAAPRTELLPAAPDRLDGIGARLHGEAVEFGQPEVARALKYVFGKASCPSCGAGFTVSEEIEKQWV
;
A
#
# COMPACT_ATOMS: atom_id res chain seq x y z
N MET A 1 -20.41 21.70 12.07
CA MET A 1 -19.45 20.62 12.32
C MET A 1 -19.68 20.13 13.73
N THR A 2 -20.00 18.85 13.89
CA THR A 2 -19.99 18.18 15.19
C THR A 2 -18.54 18.17 15.66
N THR A 3 -18.28 18.78 16.82
CA THR A 3 -16.94 18.76 17.42
C THR A 3 -16.62 17.32 17.82
N ILE A 4 -15.49 16.80 17.34
CA ILE A 4 -15.00 15.46 17.70
C ILE A 4 -14.50 15.50 19.15
N ASP A 5 -14.98 14.60 20.01
CA ASP A 5 -14.47 14.44 21.37
C ASP A 5 -13.26 13.48 21.37
N TRP A 6 -12.10 14.02 21.03
CA TRP A 6 -10.85 13.27 20.93
C TRP A 6 -10.41 12.60 22.24
N SER A 7 -10.80 13.15 23.39
CA SER A 7 -10.48 12.58 24.70
C SER A 7 -11.20 11.26 25.00
N GLY A 8 -12.31 11.00 24.28
CA GLY A 8 -13.06 9.76 24.34
C GLY A 8 -12.63 8.71 23.32
N LEU A 9 -11.65 9.02 22.47
CA LEU A 9 -11.13 8.14 21.42
C LEU A 9 -9.74 7.63 21.77
N SER A 10 -9.31 6.58 21.07
CA SER A 10 -8.01 5.95 21.26
C SER A 10 -7.21 5.82 19.98
N HIS A 11 -5.89 5.78 20.11
CA HIS A 11 -4.96 5.41 19.06
C HIS A 11 -3.90 4.44 19.62
N ALA A 12 -2.84 4.15 18.86
CA ALA A 12 -1.83 3.14 19.21
C ALA A 12 -1.19 3.27 20.61
N TYR A 13 -1.16 4.47 21.19
CA TYR A 13 -0.48 4.75 22.46
C TYR A 13 -1.43 5.16 23.59
N GLY A 14 -2.76 5.08 23.38
CA GLY A 14 -3.75 5.41 24.40
C GLY A 14 -4.76 6.46 23.94
N SER A 15 -5.04 7.46 24.79
CA SER A 15 -6.00 8.54 24.53
C SER A 15 -5.58 9.39 23.33
N ALA A 16 -6.54 9.80 22.50
CA ALA A 16 -6.29 10.63 21.31
C ALA A 16 -6.41 12.15 21.52
N GLU A 17 -6.37 12.62 22.78
CA GLU A 17 -6.45 14.04 23.12
C GLU A 17 -5.34 14.91 22.51
N ASP A 18 -4.22 14.30 22.12
CA ASP A 18 -3.03 14.91 21.53
C ASP A 18 -3.16 15.11 20.01
N ILE A 19 -3.95 14.29 19.32
CA ILE A 19 -4.10 14.29 17.85
C ILE A 19 -4.48 15.68 17.27
N PRO A 20 -5.42 16.46 17.85
CA PRO A 20 -5.69 17.81 17.37
C PRO A 20 -4.47 18.74 17.43
N GLY A 21 -3.63 18.55 18.45
CA GLY A 21 -2.37 19.30 18.61
C GLY A 21 -1.36 18.94 17.53
N LEU A 22 -1.30 17.68 17.11
CA LEU A 22 -0.47 17.23 15.98
C LEU A 22 -0.93 17.87 14.67
N PHE A 23 -2.22 17.79 14.34
CA PHE A 23 -2.75 18.44 13.11
C PHE A 23 -2.53 19.96 13.11
N ALA A 24 -2.60 20.62 14.26
CA ALA A 24 -2.37 22.06 14.38
C ALA A 24 -0.90 22.48 14.14
N ARG A 25 0.05 21.55 14.24
CA ARG A 25 1.48 21.79 13.97
C ARG A 25 1.82 21.72 12.48
N LEU A 26 0.96 21.14 11.64
CA LEU A 26 1.18 21.06 10.20
C LEU A 26 1.21 22.44 9.53
N GLY A 27 1.93 22.54 8.42
CA GLY A 27 2.19 23.78 7.67
C GLY A 27 3.48 24.49 8.08
N GLY A 28 4.35 23.81 8.82
CA GLY A 28 5.64 24.31 9.31
C GLY A 28 6.84 23.61 8.67
N SER A 29 8.04 23.89 9.19
CA SER A 29 9.29 23.24 8.74
C SER A 29 9.47 21.82 9.28
N GLU A 30 8.63 21.39 10.21
CA GLU A 30 8.69 20.09 10.89
C GLU A 30 7.60 19.12 10.37
N ASP A 31 6.95 19.44 9.25
CA ASP A 31 5.80 18.68 8.74
C ASP A 31 6.09 17.19 8.57
N ASP A 32 7.29 16.83 8.10
CA ASP A 32 7.67 15.42 7.93
C ASP A 32 7.69 14.66 9.27
N GLU A 33 8.20 15.28 10.33
CA GLU A 33 8.23 14.70 11.68
C GLU A 33 6.80 14.58 12.24
N VAL A 34 5.99 15.62 12.06
CA VAL A 34 4.58 15.63 12.50
C VAL A 34 3.77 14.55 11.79
N TRP A 35 3.98 14.35 10.48
CA TRP A 35 3.35 13.25 9.74
C TRP A 35 3.80 11.90 10.27
N GLN A 36 5.09 11.70 10.56
CA GLN A 36 5.56 10.45 11.16
C GLN A 36 4.91 10.18 12.52
N GLU A 37 4.75 11.20 13.37
CA GLU A 37 4.02 11.09 14.63
C GLU A 37 2.55 10.68 14.39
N LEU A 38 1.87 11.34 13.44
CA LEU A 38 0.48 11.01 13.08
C LEU A 38 0.34 9.57 12.55
N TRP A 39 1.24 9.13 11.65
CA TRP A 39 1.28 7.75 11.15
C TRP A 39 1.52 6.74 12.28
N GLY A 40 2.47 7.05 13.17
CA GLY A 40 2.79 6.22 14.33
C GLY A 40 1.64 6.09 15.32
N SER A 41 0.81 7.12 15.46
CA SER A 41 -0.36 7.11 16.34
C SER A 41 -1.59 6.48 15.68
N LEU A 42 -2.01 6.98 14.51
CA LEU A 42 -3.29 6.66 13.88
C LEU A 42 -3.25 5.39 13.01
N CYS A 43 -2.09 4.96 12.56
CA CYS A 43 -1.96 3.88 11.56
C CYS A 43 -0.82 2.92 11.94
N HIS A 44 -0.59 2.71 13.23
CA HIS A 44 0.58 1.99 13.74
C HIS A 44 0.66 0.57 13.18
N GLN A 45 1.70 0.29 12.39
CA GLN A 45 1.91 -1.02 11.75
C GLN A 45 0.65 -1.49 10.98
N GLY A 46 -0.03 -0.56 10.31
CA GLY A 46 -1.25 -0.83 9.55
C GLY A 46 -2.53 -0.94 10.38
N SER A 47 -2.46 -0.86 11.72
CA SER A 47 -3.65 -0.92 12.57
C SER A 47 -4.48 0.37 12.50
N VAL A 48 -5.81 0.21 12.47
CA VAL A 48 -6.78 1.31 12.45
C VAL A 48 -7.51 1.38 13.80
N TYR A 49 -7.74 2.60 14.29
CA TYR A 49 -8.38 2.91 15.57
C TYR A 49 -9.60 3.82 15.38
N ASP A 50 -10.38 4.01 16.43
CA ASP A 50 -11.51 4.94 16.42
C ASP A 50 -11.06 6.39 16.19
N ALA A 51 -9.88 6.78 16.71
CA ALA A 51 -9.27 8.07 16.39
C ALA A 51 -8.84 8.19 14.91
N SER A 52 -8.48 7.08 14.26
CA SER A 52 -8.08 7.06 12.85
C SER A 52 -9.25 7.41 11.95
N TRP A 53 -10.38 6.72 12.13
CA TRP A 53 -11.63 7.04 11.45
C TRP A 53 -12.09 8.49 11.73
N ALA A 54 -11.97 8.95 12.99
CA ALA A 54 -12.29 10.32 13.36
C ALA A 54 -11.40 11.39 12.69
N ALA A 55 -10.21 11.01 12.19
CA ALA A 55 -9.33 11.92 11.48
C ALA A 55 -9.74 12.19 10.02
N LEU A 56 -10.58 11.36 9.40
CA LEU A 56 -10.96 11.49 7.97
C LEU A 56 -11.48 12.89 7.58
N PRO A 57 -12.32 13.58 8.36
CA PRO A 57 -12.75 14.94 8.02
C PRO A 57 -11.57 15.93 7.97
N VAL A 58 -10.60 15.80 8.88
CA VAL A 58 -9.41 16.66 8.93
C VAL A 58 -8.49 16.35 7.74
N LEU A 59 -8.24 15.06 7.47
CA LEU A 59 -7.47 14.62 6.30
C LEU A 59 -8.11 15.10 4.98
N THR A 60 -9.44 15.08 4.91
CA THR A 60 -10.19 15.62 3.76
C THR A 60 -10.00 17.13 3.60
N ASP A 61 -10.00 17.89 4.69
CA ASP A 61 -9.72 19.33 4.64
C ASP A 61 -8.27 19.63 4.21
N ILE A 62 -7.29 18.83 4.64
CA ILE A 62 -5.89 18.94 4.21
C ILE A 62 -5.77 18.62 2.71
N ALA A 63 -6.32 17.49 2.27
CA ALA A 63 -6.28 17.04 0.88
C ALA A 63 -6.90 18.07 -0.09
N LEU A 64 -7.92 18.80 0.36
CA LEU A 64 -8.60 19.83 -0.42
C LEU A 64 -7.99 21.23 -0.26
N GLY A 65 -6.84 21.34 0.41
CA GLY A 65 -6.13 22.60 0.62
C GLY A 65 -6.86 23.59 1.54
N ARG A 66 -7.78 23.10 2.38
CA ARG A 66 -8.54 23.90 3.36
C ARG A 66 -7.89 23.95 4.74
N ALA A 67 -6.94 23.07 4.99
CA ALA A 67 -6.13 22.99 6.20
C ALA A 67 -4.64 22.81 5.83
N PRO A 68 -3.69 23.20 6.70
CA PRO A 68 -2.27 23.02 6.42
C PRO A 68 -1.88 21.53 6.48
N GLY A 69 -0.84 21.18 5.71
CA GLY A 69 -0.35 19.81 5.56
C GLY A 69 -0.26 19.39 4.09
N GLY A 70 0.40 18.27 3.83
CA GLY A 70 0.58 17.74 2.48
C GLY A 70 -0.59 16.87 2.04
N ALA A 71 -1.11 17.13 0.83
CA ALA A 71 -2.27 16.41 0.29
C ALA A 71 -1.98 14.92 0.03
N ILE A 72 -0.75 14.58 -0.38
CA ILE A 72 -0.34 13.19 -0.61
C ILE A 72 -0.40 12.41 0.71
N GLN A 73 0.21 12.93 1.77
CA GLN A 73 0.20 12.28 3.09
C GLN A 73 -1.22 12.10 3.63
N ALA A 74 -2.09 13.12 3.45
CA ALA A 74 -3.48 13.03 3.88
C ALA A 74 -4.26 11.95 3.13
N VAL A 75 -4.07 11.87 1.81
CA VAL A 75 -4.74 10.87 0.95
C VAL A 75 -4.25 9.45 1.24
N THR A 76 -2.94 9.24 1.40
CA THR A 76 -2.39 7.91 1.63
C THR A 76 -2.74 7.39 3.03
N MET A 77 -2.73 8.26 4.04
CA MET A 77 -3.21 7.92 5.39
C MET A 77 -4.68 7.55 5.39
N ALA A 78 -5.52 8.37 4.74
CA ALA A 78 -6.94 8.04 4.62
C ALA A 78 -7.18 6.73 3.85
N GLY A 79 -6.38 6.47 2.82
CA GLY A 79 -6.42 5.20 2.08
C GLY A 79 -6.20 4.00 2.99
N LEU A 80 -5.14 4.02 3.82
CA LEU A 80 -4.88 2.95 4.79
C LEU A 80 -6.01 2.83 5.81
N ILE A 81 -6.53 3.94 6.34
CA ILE A 81 -7.65 3.90 7.29
C ILE A 81 -8.86 3.17 6.68
N THR A 82 -9.13 3.38 5.39
CA THR A 82 -10.27 2.77 4.70
C THR A 82 -10.05 1.31 4.29
N THR A 83 -8.88 0.71 4.53
CA THR A 83 -8.73 -0.75 4.35
C THR A 83 -9.35 -1.53 5.51
N ASP A 84 -9.58 -0.88 6.65
CA ASP A 84 -10.32 -1.46 7.77
C ASP A 84 -11.76 -1.83 7.33
N PRO A 85 -12.23 -3.06 7.61
CA PRO A 85 -13.51 -3.57 7.09
C PRO A 85 -14.74 -3.07 7.86
N ASP A 86 -14.63 -2.03 8.69
CA ASP A 86 -15.76 -1.46 9.46
C ASP A 86 -16.78 -0.76 8.55
N GLU A 87 -17.78 -1.52 8.09
CA GLU A 87 -18.88 -1.04 7.25
C GLU A 87 -19.64 0.16 7.86
N GLU A 88 -19.76 0.25 9.19
CA GLU A 88 -20.43 1.38 9.84
C GLU A 88 -19.62 2.65 9.69
N SER A 89 -18.30 2.56 9.90
CA SER A 89 -17.38 3.68 9.70
C SER A 89 -17.30 4.09 8.23
N HIS A 90 -17.21 3.13 7.30
CA HIS A 90 -17.29 3.41 5.86
C HIS A 90 -18.55 4.17 5.47
N ALA A 91 -19.72 3.71 5.93
CA ALA A 91 -20.99 4.39 5.68
C ALA A 91 -21.03 5.79 6.30
N ARG A 92 -20.47 5.95 7.51
CA ARG A 92 -20.42 7.22 8.23
C ARG A 92 -19.56 8.27 7.52
N TYR A 93 -18.44 7.86 6.92
CA TYR A 93 -17.46 8.73 6.26
C TYR A 93 -17.49 8.66 4.73
N ALA A 94 -18.54 8.09 4.14
CA ALA A 94 -18.67 7.90 2.69
C ALA A 94 -18.52 9.21 1.88
N ARG A 95 -18.89 10.35 2.48
CA ARG A 95 -18.70 11.67 1.85
C ARG A 95 -17.22 12.02 1.77
N GLU A 96 -16.50 11.93 2.89
CA GLU A 96 -15.07 12.17 3.00
C GLU A 96 -14.30 11.26 2.05
N ILE A 97 -14.61 9.95 2.06
CA ILE A 97 -14.03 8.94 1.15
C ILE A 97 -14.20 9.35 -0.32
N GLY A 98 -15.41 9.75 -0.72
CA GLY A 98 -15.67 10.20 -2.10
C GLY A 98 -14.88 11.46 -2.49
N GLN A 99 -14.64 12.37 -1.55
CA GLN A 99 -13.82 13.56 -1.79
C GLN A 99 -12.33 13.22 -1.88
N LEU A 100 -11.84 12.37 -0.99
CA LEU A 100 -10.46 11.89 -0.99
C LEU A 100 -10.14 11.08 -2.25
N LEU A 101 -11.07 10.24 -2.74
CA LEU A 101 -10.91 9.53 -4.01
C LEU A 101 -10.73 10.49 -5.20
N ALA A 102 -11.48 11.60 -5.23
CA ALA A 102 -11.31 12.59 -6.28
C ALA A 102 -9.90 13.21 -6.25
N VAL A 103 -9.43 13.61 -5.06
CA VAL A 103 -8.08 14.16 -4.88
C VAL A 103 -7.00 13.12 -5.20
N ALA A 104 -7.17 11.86 -4.76
CA ALA A 104 -6.23 10.78 -5.02
C ALA A 104 -6.03 10.55 -6.52
N ARG A 105 -7.12 10.56 -7.30
CA ARG A 105 -7.07 10.44 -8.76
C ARG A 105 -6.36 11.63 -9.42
N GLU A 106 -6.58 12.85 -8.93
CA GLU A 106 -5.90 14.04 -9.44
C GLU A 106 -4.39 14.01 -9.15
N LEU A 107 -4.01 13.71 -7.90
CA LEU A 107 -2.60 13.60 -7.49
C LEU A 107 -1.88 12.50 -8.27
N ARG A 108 -2.51 11.34 -8.44
CA ARG A 108 -1.94 10.19 -9.17
C ARG A 108 -1.71 10.48 -10.65
N ALA A 109 -2.54 11.34 -11.24
CA ALA A 109 -2.44 11.73 -12.65
C ALA A 109 -1.35 12.78 -12.93
N ASP A 110 -0.68 13.32 -11.92
CA ASP A 110 0.42 14.26 -12.11
C ASP A 110 1.62 13.56 -12.79
N PRO A 111 2.06 14.00 -13.98
CA PRO A 111 3.20 13.39 -14.69
C PRO A 111 4.54 13.57 -13.97
N GLY A 112 4.60 14.40 -12.93
CA GLY A 112 5.78 14.58 -12.08
C GLY A 112 5.89 13.57 -10.94
N GLN A 113 4.90 12.68 -10.74
CA GLN A 113 4.96 11.70 -9.65
C GLN A 113 6.07 10.68 -9.88
N ASP A 114 6.87 10.47 -8.84
CA ASP A 114 7.79 9.34 -8.79
C ASP A 114 7.03 8.01 -8.61
N ALA A 115 7.69 6.92 -8.98
CA ALA A 115 7.08 5.58 -8.98
C ALA A 115 6.58 5.16 -7.59
N HIS A 116 7.31 5.53 -6.53
CA HIS A 116 7.00 5.13 -5.17
C HIS A 116 5.75 5.85 -4.65
N THR A 117 5.68 7.16 -4.87
CA THR A 117 4.48 7.96 -4.57
C THR A 117 3.28 7.52 -5.41
N PHE A 118 3.47 7.19 -6.70
CA PHE A 118 2.40 6.70 -7.55
C PHE A 118 1.75 5.42 -7.00
N VAL A 119 2.56 4.46 -6.54
CA VAL A 119 2.05 3.19 -5.96
C VAL A 119 1.18 3.46 -4.73
N TYR A 120 1.61 4.34 -3.81
CA TYR A 120 0.79 4.67 -2.64
C TYR A 120 -0.51 5.41 -2.99
N LEU A 121 -0.48 6.29 -4.00
CA LEU A 121 -1.70 6.93 -4.50
C LEU A 121 -2.63 5.91 -5.18
N GLN A 122 -2.07 4.92 -5.87
CA GLN A 122 -2.83 3.80 -6.45
C GLN A 122 -3.48 2.94 -5.37
N MET A 123 -2.76 2.62 -4.29
CA MET A 123 -3.29 1.92 -3.12
C MET A 123 -4.47 2.68 -2.51
N ALA A 124 -4.32 4.00 -2.30
CA ALA A 124 -5.41 4.83 -1.78
C ALA A 124 -6.63 4.84 -2.72
N VAL A 125 -6.44 4.95 -4.03
CA VAL A 125 -7.53 4.85 -5.02
C VAL A 125 -8.25 3.50 -4.90
N LEU A 126 -7.51 2.39 -4.77
CA LEU A 126 -8.11 1.06 -4.61
C LEU A 126 -8.86 0.96 -3.27
N ALA A 127 -8.29 1.44 -2.17
CA ALA A 127 -8.93 1.40 -0.86
C ALA A 127 -10.29 2.13 -0.86
N PHE A 128 -10.35 3.33 -1.46
CA PHE A 128 -11.61 4.09 -1.57
C PHE A 128 -12.63 3.51 -2.56
N GLU A 129 -12.24 2.54 -3.38
CA GLU A 129 -13.08 1.86 -4.37
C GLU A 129 -13.47 0.44 -3.95
N ASP A 130 -13.17 0.04 -2.71
CA ASP A 130 -13.30 -1.35 -2.23
C ASP A 130 -12.50 -2.34 -3.11
N GLY A 131 -11.29 -1.95 -3.51
CA GLY A 131 -10.37 -2.68 -4.41
C GLY A 131 -9.81 -3.99 -3.83
N GLY A 132 -10.29 -4.40 -2.66
CA GLY A 132 -9.91 -5.64 -1.97
C GLY A 132 -8.45 -5.68 -1.57
N VAL A 133 -7.88 -6.89 -1.56
CA VAL A 133 -6.50 -7.18 -1.17
C VAL A 133 -5.44 -6.28 -1.83
N TRP A 134 -5.67 -5.85 -3.07
CA TRP A 134 -4.70 -5.03 -3.80
C TRP A 134 -4.60 -3.58 -3.30
N ALA A 135 -5.51 -3.12 -2.44
CA ALA A 135 -5.36 -1.87 -1.73
C ALA A 135 -4.16 -1.88 -0.75
N GLU A 136 -3.77 -3.07 -0.27
CA GLU A 136 -2.65 -3.26 0.66
C GLU A 136 -1.49 -3.99 -0.01
N ALA A 137 -1.77 -5.09 -0.71
CA ALA A 137 -0.74 -5.93 -1.32
C ALA A 137 0.10 -5.23 -2.40
N LEU A 138 -0.36 -4.09 -2.95
CA LEU A 138 0.44 -3.33 -3.92
C LEU A 138 1.70 -2.71 -3.29
N GLU A 139 1.79 -2.62 -1.96
CA GLU A 139 2.99 -2.19 -1.24
C GLU A 139 4.23 -3.01 -1.63
N GLY A 140 4.07 -4.31 -1.91
CA GLY A 140 5.17 -5.17 -2.36
C GLY A 140 5.84 -4.69 -3.66
N VAL A 141 5.16 -3.86 -4.47
CA VAL A 141 5.79 -3.19 -5.62
C VAL A 141 6.82 -2.15 -5.19
N ASN A 142 6.55 -1.39 -4.11
CA ASN A 142 7.49 -0.44 -3.55
C ASN A 142 8.63 -1.13 -2.80
N SER A 143 8.32 -2.23 -2.10
CA SER A 143 9.34 -3.06 -1.43
C SER A 143 10.15 -3.91 -2.42
N GLU A 144 9.69 -4.01 -3.68
CA GLU A 144 10.25 -4.85 -4.76
C GLU A 144 10.33 -6.35 -4.42
N GLU A 145 9.54 -6.79 -3.43
CA GLU A 145 9.46 -8.17 -3.00
C GLU A 145 8.09 -8.57 -2.44
N TYR A 146 7.84 -9.88 -2.43
CA TYR A 146 6.76 -10.52 -1.66
C TYR A 146 7.31 -11.72 -0.88
N ASP A 147 6.83 -11.88 0.35
CA ASP A 147 7.01 -13.07 1.19
C ASP A 147 5.78 -13.98 1.03
N LEU A 148 5.99 -15.21 0.57
CA LEU A 148 4.95 -16.17 0.17
C LEU A 148 5.26 -17.56 0.73
N GLU A 149 4.27 -18.45 0.72
CA GLU A 149 4.48 -19.87 0.98
C GLU A 149 4.35 -20.68 -0.32
N CYS A 150 5.18 -21.71 -0.47
CA CYS A 150 5.04 -22.64 -1.58
C CYS A 150 3.71 -23.42 -1.49
N PRO A 151 2.87 -23.43 -2.53
CA PRO A 151 1.56 -24.09 -2.45
C PRO A 151 1.60 -25.62 -2.37
N GLU A 152 2.77 -26.24 -2.59
CA GLU A 152 2.94 -27.70 -2.58
C GLU A 152 3.75 -28.22 -1.39
N CYS A 153 4.79 -27.49 -0.96
CA CYS A 153 5.68 -27.95 0.11
C CYS A 153 5.74 -27.01 1.32
N GLU A 154 4.95 -25.93 1.33
CA GLU A 154 4.79 -24.99 2.45
C GLU A 154 6.10 -24.28 2.87
N GLU A 155 7.15 -24.39 2.06
CA GLU A 155 8.42 -23.69 2.29
C GLU A 155 8.21 -22.18 2.11
N GLY A 156 8.79 -21.37 3.00
CA GLY A 156 8.80 -19.90 2.87
C GLY A 156 9.62 -19.45 1.66
N LEU A 157 9.02 -18.60 0.85
CA LEU A 157 9.54 -18.12 -0.42
C LEU A 157 9.62 -16.60 -0.42
N PHE A 158 10.70 -16.07 -0.99
CA PHE A 158 10.78 -14.67 -1.38
C PHE A 158 10.71 -14.53 -2.89
N VAL A 159 9.85 -13.66 -3.38
CA VAL A 159 9.75 -13.27 -4.79
C VAL A 159 10.28 -11.85 -4.93
N ALA A 160 11.43 -11.67 -5.57
CA ALA A 160 12.05 -10.36 -5.78
C ALA A 160 12.02 -9.96 -7.27
N PHE A 161 11.72 -8.69 -7.56
CA PHE A 161 11.56 -8.19 -8.94
C PHE A 161 11.97 -6.71 -9.08
N GLY A 162 13.20 -6.39 -8.72
CA GLY A 162 13.69 -5.00 -8.75
C GLY A 162 15.19 -4.91 -8.57
N SER A 163 15.61 -4.01 -7.68
CA SER A 163 17.00 -3.78 -7.31
C SER A 163 17.70 -5.01 -6.71
N TYR A 164 16.94 -5.89 -6.04
CA TYR A 164 17.45 -7.15 -5.50
C TYR A 164 17.73 -8.22 -6.57
N GLY A 165 17.15 -8.06 -7.76
CA GLY A 165 17.16 -9.04 -8.85
C GLY A 165 15.75 -9.52 -9.20
N ILE A 166 15.69 -10.55 -10.04
CA ILE A 166 14.44 -11.11 -10.58
C ILE A 166 14.49 -12.63 -10.40
N PHE A 167 13.90 -13.12 -9.31
CA PHE A 167 13.94 -14.54 -8.95
C PHE A 167 12.89 -14.89 -7.88
N THR A 168 12.71 -16.20 -7.67
CA THR A 168 12.11 -16.76 -6.46
C THR A 168 13.20 -17.45 -5.65
N SER A 169 13.23 -17.25 -4.33
CA SER A 169 14.20 -17.84 -3.40
C SER A 169 13.49 -18.70 -2.37
N ALA A 170 14.07 -19.85 -2.01
CA ALA A 170 13.66 -20.63 -0.85
C ALA A 170 14.57 -20.25 0.34
N GLY A 171 14.01 -19.50 1.29
CA GLY A 171 14.76 -18.90 2.40
C GLY A 171 15.36 -17.52 2.11
N ASP A 172 15.88 -16.89 3.17
CA ASP A 172 16.43 -15.54 3.18
C ASP A 172 17.59 -15.40 2.17
N TYR A 173 17.40 -14.51 1.20
CA TYR A 173 18.34 -14.27 0.11
C TYR A 173 19.21 -13.02 0.33
N VAL A 174 18.93 -12.24 1.38
CA VAL A 174 19.66 -11.05 1.80
C VAL A 174 20.87 -11.47 2.63
N THR A 175 20.70 -12.43 3.54
CA THR A 175 21.82 -13.01 4.28
C THR A 175 22.55 -14.06 3.41
N GLY A 176 23.84 -13.82 3.10
CA GLY A 176 24.66 -14.78 2.34
C GLY A 176 24.76 -14.55 0.82
N ALA A 177 24.34 -13.40 0.30
CA ALA A 177 24.56 -13.06 -1.11
C ALA A 177 26.05 -13.17 -1.51
N GLY A 178 26.38 -14.11 -2.39
CA GLY A 178 27.75 -14.32 -2.91
C GLY A 178 28.59 -15.37 -2.17
N THR A 179 28.00 -16.19 -1.29
CA THR A 179 28.67 -17.35 -0.65
C THR A 179 28.18 -18.69 -1.23
N GLU A 180 28.88 -19.79 -0.90
CA GLU A 180 28.44 -21.16 -1.24
C GLU A 180 27.12 -21.56 -0.55
N ASP A 181 26.68 -20.79 0.46
CA ASP A 181 25.44 -20.97 1.23
C ASP A 181 24.28 -20.08 0.72
N ALA A 182 24.41 -19.48 -0.47
CA ALA A 182 23.34 -18.64 -1.01
C ALA A 182 22.05 -19.44 -1.19
N ALA A 183 20.93 -18.87 -0.73
CA ALA A 183 19.61 -19.48 -0.83
C ALA A 183 19.32 -19.97 -2.26
N PRO A 184 18.75 -21.19 -2.44
CA PRO A 184 18.40 -21.71 -3.76
C PRO A 184 17.44 -20.76 -4.49
N ARG A 185 17.68 -20.51 -5.77
CA ARG A 185 16.88 -19.58 -6.60
C ARG A 185 16.40 -20.22 -7.89
N THR A 186 15.25 -19.75 -8.36
CA THR A 186 14.65 -20.05 -9.67
C THR A 186 14.31 -18.74 -10.39
N GLU A 187 14.20 -18.82 -11.72
CA GLU A 187 13.83 -17.66 -12.54
C GLU A 187 12.36 -17.27 -12.29
N LEU A 188 12.12 -15.96 -12.17
CA LEU A 188 10.79 -15.37 -12.13
C LEU A 188 10.40 -14.89 -13.53
N LEU A 189 9.26 -15.37 -14.04
CA LEU A 189 8.83 -15.13 -15.41
C LEU A 189 7.75 -14.05 -15.47
N PRO A 190 7.93 -12.98 -16.27
CA PRO A 190 6.93 -11.93 -16.40
C PRO A 190 5.75 -12.41 -17.24
N ALA A 191 4.54 -11.98 -16.86
CA ALA A 191 3.37 -12.07 -17.72
C ALA A 191 3.52 -11.19 -18.97
N ALA A 192 2.94 -11.65 -20.08
CA ALA A 192 2.79 -10.82 -21.27
C ALA A 192 1.66 -9.79 -21.03
N PRO A 193 1.85 -8.49 -21.33
CA PRO A 193 0.85 -7.45 -21.07
C PRO A 193 -0.54 -7.73 -21.66
N ASP A 194 -0.61 -8.37 -22.83
CA ASP A 194 -1.85 -8.75 -23.52
C ASP A 194 -2.55 -9.97 -22.91
N ARG A 195 -1.90 -10.62 -21.94
CA ARG A 195 -2.42 -11.76 -21.18
C ARG A 195 -2.87 -11.41 -19.77
N LEU A 196 -2.61 -10.18 -19.31
CA LEU A 196 -3.13 -9.69 -18.04
C LEU A 196 -4.65 -9.54 -18.15
N ASP A 197 -5.37 -9.88 -17.09
CA ASP A 197 -6.81 -9.70 -16.95
C ASP A 197 -7.15 -9.09 -15.58
N GLY A 198 -8.44 -8.82 -15.35
CA GLY A 198 -8.95 -8.32 -14.07
C GLY A 198 -8.16 -7.13 -13.49
N ILE A 199 -7.79 -7.25 -12.22
CA ILE A 199 -7.03 -6.24 -11.49
C ILE A 199 -5.60 -6.07 -12.02
N GLY A 200 -4.96 -7.14 -12.51
CA GLY A 200 -3.63 -7.06 -13.10
C GLY A 200 -3.59 -6.24 -14.38
N ALA A 201 -4.59 -6.42 -15.27
CA ALA A 201 -4.73 -5.61 -16.47
C ALA A 201 -4.97 -4.13 -16.14
N ARG A 202 -5.81 -3.86 -15.13
CA ARG A 202 -6.09 -2.50 -14.66
C ARG A 202 -4.83 -1.82 -14.13
N LEU A 203 -4.16 -2.42 -13.14
CA LEU A 203 -2.98 -1.86 -12.50
C LEU A 203 -1.86 -1.60 -13.52
N HIS A 204 -1.58 -2.57 -14.38
CA HIS A 204 -0.56 -2.41 -15.43
C HIS A 204 -0.97 -1.32 -16.44
N GLY A 205 -2.23 -1.32 -16.87
CA GLY A 205 -2.77 -0.32 -17.81
C GLY A 205 -2.65 1.10 -17.27
N GLU A 206 -3.05 1.31 -16.02
CA GLU A 206 -2.95 2.60 -15.33
C GLU A 206 -1.48 3.03 -15.15
N ALA A 207 -0.58 2.13 -14.76
CA ALA A 207 0.85 2.45 -14.69
C ALA A 207 1.42 2.88 -16.06
N VAL A 208 1.01 2.24 -17.16
CA VAL A 208 1.41 2.66 -18.51
C VAL A 208 0.80 4.01 -18.89
N GLU A 209 -0.49 4.22 -18.61
CA GLU A 209 -1.22 5.45 -18.91
C GLU A 209 -0.59 6.66 -18.23
N PHE A 210 -0.21 6.53 -16.96
CA PHE A 210 0.39 7.61 -16.16
C PHE A 210 1.91 7.68 -16.27
N GLY A 211 2.53 6.97 -17.22
CA GLY A 211 3.96 7.11 -17.50
C GLY A 211 4.88 6.53 -16.43
N GLN A 212 4.48 5.44 -15.78
CA GLN A 212 5.20 4.76 -14.70
C GLN A 212 5.82 3.43 -15.21
N PRO A 213 6.92 3.47 -15.99
CA PRO A 213 7.47 2.28 -16.66
C PRO A 213 8.02 1.24 -15.69
N GLU A 214 8.59 1.65 -14.55
CA GLU A 214 9.13 0.72 -13.55
C GLU A 214 8.00 -0.03 -12.82
N VAL A 215 6.92 0.68 -12.47
CA VAL A 215 5.72 0.07 -11.88
C VAL A 215 5.07 -0.90 -12.88
N ALA A 216 4.91 -0.49 -14.14
CA ALA A 216 4.37 -1.37 -15.18
C ALA A 216 5.26 -2.62 -15.39
N ARG A 217 6.59 -2.47 -15.30
CA ARG A 217 7.53 -3.59 -15.37
C ARG A 217 7.37 -4.54 -14.19
N ALA A 218 7.33 -4.02 -12.98
CA ALA A 218 7.14 -4.78 -11.74
C ALA A 218 5.84 -5.59 -11.78
N LEU A 219 4.72 -4.96 -12.18
CA LEU A 219 3.41 -5.61 -12.25
C LEU A 219 3.38 -6.84 -13.17
N LYS A 220 4.19 -6.89 -14.24
CA LYS A 220 4.29 -8.12 -15.05
C LYS A 220 4.87 -9.29 -14.27
N TYR A 221 5.76 -9.04 -13.30
CA TYR A 221 6.32 -10.08 -12.45
C TYR A 221 5.35 -10.45 -11.32
N VAL A 222 4.67 -9.47 -10.73
CA VAL A 222 3.62 -9.69 -9.72
C VAL A 222 2.48 -10.56 -10.26
N PHE A 223 2.06 -10.34 -11.50
CA PHE A 223 1.06 -11.15 -12.17
C PHE A 223 1.68 -12.26 -13.04
N GLY A 224 2.98 -12.54 -12.82
CA GLY A 224 3.78 -13.51 -13.56
C GLY A 224 3.76 -14.92 -12.97
N LYS A 225 4.72 -15.74 -13.41
CA LYS A 225 4.89 -17.13 -12.95
C LYS A 225 6.19 -17.31 -12.20
N ALA A 226 6.12 -18.05 -11.11
CA ALA A 226 7.26 -18.42 -10.27
C ALA A 226 7.37 -19.95 -10.15
N SER A 227 8.49 -20.44 -9.63
CA SER A 227 8.65 -21.85 -9.29
C SER A 227 9.40 -21.99 -7.98
N CYS A 228 8.96 -22.88 -7.10
CA CYS A 228 9.66 -23.15 -5.84
C CYS A 228 11.04 -23.77 -6.10
N PRO A 229 12.15 -23.21 -5.60
CA PRO A 229 13.48 -23.80 -5.75
C PRO A 229 13.64 -25.18 -5.09
N SER A 230 12.88 -25.45 -4.03
CA SER A 230 13.00 -26.69 -3.25
C SER A 230 12.28 -27.88 -3.90
N CYS A 231 11.06 -27.69 -4.40
CA CYS A 231 10.23 -28.78 -4.93
C CYS A 231 9.90 -28.65 -6.44
N GLY A 232 10.21 -27.51 -7.07
CA GLY A 232 9.93 -27.26 -8.48
C GLY A 232 8.48 -26.93 -8.82
N ALA A 233 7.60 -26.80 -7.82
CA ALA A 233 6.20 -26.44 -8.03
C ALA A 233 6.06 -25.06 -8.67
N GLY A 234 5.32 -24.96 -9.77
CA GLY A 234 5.03 -23.70 -10.45
C GLY A 234 3.75 -23.05 -9.93
N PHE A 235 3.75 -21.72 -9.77
CA PHE A 235 2.60 -20.96 -9.27
C PHE A 235 2.51 -19.57 -9.90
N THR A 236 1.35 -18.92 -9.77
CA THR A 236 1.16 -17.50 -10.12
C THR A 236 1.40 -16.66 -8.88
N VAL A 237 2.27 -15.66 -8.96
CA VAL A 237 2.62 -14.84 -7.80
C VAL A 237 1.38 -14.15 -7.21
N SER A 238 0.57 -13.51 -8.05
CA SER A 238 -0.67 -12.84 -7.63
C SER A 238 -1.68 -13.78 -6.97
N GLU A 239 -1.81 -15.03 -7.43
CA GLU A 239 -2.75 -16.00 -6.83
C GLU A 239 -2.32 -16.39 -5.40
N GLU A 240 -1.02 -16.52 -5.14
CA GLU A 240 -0.53 -16.81 -3.78
C GLU A 240 -0.60 -15.57 -2.87
N ILE A 241 -0.38 -14.36 -3.41
CA ILE A 241 -0.61 -13.11 -2.68
C ILE A 241 -2.08 -13.04 -2.23
N GLU A 242 -3.03 -13.25 -3.14
CA GLU A 242 -4.46 -13.14 -2.83
C GLU A 242 -4.92 -14.14 -1.76
N LYS A 243 -4.32 -15.33 -1.70
CA LYS A 243 -4.65 -16.35 -0.69
C LYS A 243 -4.22 -15.99 0.74
N GLN A 244 -3.24 -15.11 0.92
CA GLN A 244 -2.82 -14.66 2.25
C GLN A 244 -3.89 -13.81 2.96
N TRP A 245 -4.91 -13.37 2.23
CA TRP A 245 -5.96 -12.46 2.69
C TRP A 245 -7.36 -13.11 2.76
N VAL A 246 -7.43 -14.45 2.64
CA VAL A 246 -8.66 -15.25 2.67
C VAL A 246 -8.75 -16.09 3.95
#